data_AF-A0A0G4NIB2-F1
#
_entry.id   AF-A0A0G4NIB2-F1
#
_cell.length_a   1.000
_cell.length_b   1.000
_cell.length_c   1.000
_cell.angle_alpha   90.00
_cell.angle_beta   90.00
_cell.angle_gamma   90.00
#
_symmetry.space_group_name_H-M   'P 1'
#
loop_
_entity.id
_entity.type
_entity.pdbx_description
1 polymer ?
#
loop_
_entity_poly.entity_id
_entity_poly.type
_entity_poly.pdbx_seq_one_letter_code
_entity_poly.pdbx_strand_id
1 'polypeptide(L)'
;MYQFRETLTDQPDDNPVNGVFVLLSECYSPTCTRDNLCYSIACPRRLEQVSRLNLKIQPGLKKEDSAVADADDVDQTDEQKLWINSVPQEIADKVDDKEKKRQEVISEICYTERDFVK
;
A
#
# COMPACT_ATOMS: atom_id res chain seq x y z
N MET A 1 0.72 16.30 18.41
CA MET A 1 0.09 17.15 17.36
C MET A 1 1.20 17.85 16.60
N TYR A 2 1.56 17.35 15.42
CA TYR A 2 2.60 17.95 14.60
C TYR A 2 2.02 19.18 13.90
N GLN A 3 2.51 20.37 14.25
CA GLN A 3 2.07 21.62 13.64
C GLN A 3 2.97 21.93 12.44
N PHE A 4 2.38 21.97 11.25
CA PHE A 4 3.07 22.34 10.01
C PHE A 4 3.46 23.81 10.09
N ARG A 5 4.77 24.10 10.03
CA ARG A 5 5.29 25.45 10.21
C ARG A 5 5.34 26.15 8.84
N GLU A 6 4.22 26.72 8.41
CA GLU A 6 4.15 27.73 7.35
C GLU A 6 4.85 28.99 7.86
N THR A 7 6.14 29.18 7.57
CA THR A 7 6.85 30.48 7.57
C THR A 7 8.36 30.26 7.39
N LEU A 8 8.78 29.89 6.18
CA LEU A 8 10.16 30.07 5.73
C LEU A 8 10.15 30.42 4.24
N THR A 9 9.64 31.61 3.93
CA THR A 9 9.86 32.28 2.65
C THR A 9 10.42 33.67 2.94
N ASP A 10 11.67 33.74 3.42
CA ASP A 10 12.48 34.95 3.30
C ASP A 10 13.99 34.71 3.60
N GLN A 11 14.58 33.69 2.96
CA GLN A 11 16.03 33.70 2.72
C GLN A 11 16.24 33.62 1.21
N PRO A 12 17.14 34.44 0.62
CA PRO A 12 17.53 34.26 -0.76
C PRO A 12 18.35 32.98 -0.82
N ASP A 13 17.68 31.86 -1.04
CA ASP A 13 18.34 30.61 -1.37
C ASP A 13 19.06 30.82 -2.72
N ASP A 14 20.38 30.99 -2.67
CA ASP A 14 21.29 31.10 -3.82
C ASP A 14 21.29 29.84 -4.74
N ASN A 15 20.41 28.89 -4.48
CA ASN A 15 20.17 27.71 -5.29
C ASN A 15 18.75 27.77 -5.90
N PRO A 16 18.57 28.32 -7.12
CA PRO A 16 17.29 28.19 -7.81
C PRO A 16 16.97 26.69 -7.93
N VAL A 17 15.77 26.31 -7.48
CA VAL A 17 15.27 24.94 -7.62
C VAL A 17 15.19 24.62 -9.12
N ASN A 18 16.18 23.88 -9.63
CA ASN A 18 16.20 23.44 -11.00
C ASN A 18 15.20 22.28 -11.17
N GLY A 19 14.00 22.62 -11.64
CA GLY A 19 13.00 21.63 -12.06
C GLY A 19 13.46 20.92 -13.33
N VAL A 20 13.45 19.58 -13.32
CA VAL A 20 13.65 18.79 -14.54
C VAL A 20 12.32 18.71 -15.28
N PHE A 21 12.18 19.50 -16.34
CA PHE A 21 10.99 19.49 -17.18
C PHE A 21 11.07 18.36 -18.19
N VAL A 22 10.28 17.32 -17.96
CA VAL A 22 10.28 16.04 -18.69
C VAL A 22 9.54 16.13 -20.05
N LEU A 23 9.08 17.31 -20.46
CA LEU A 23 8.23 17.49 -21.66
C LEU A 23 8.92 17.08 -22.97
N LEU A 24 10.26 16.91 -22.96
CA LEU A 24 11.05 16.48 -24.12
C LEU A 24 11.87 15.22 -23.86
N SER A 25 11.83 14.64 -22.65
CA SER A 25 12.60 13.43 -22.32
C SER A 25 11.74 12.18 -22.39
N GLU A 26 12.41 11.06 -22.71
CA GLU A 26 11.77 9.76 -22.64
C GLU A 26 11.40 9.40 -21.19
N CYS A 27 10.51 8.42 -21.02
CA CYS A 27 10.13 7.96 -19.69
C CYS A 27 11.37 7.57 -18.88
N TYR A 28 11.51 8.13 -17.68
CA TYR A 28 12.63 7.82 -16.77
C TYR A 28 12.63 6.37 -16.26
N SER A 29 11.53 5.63 -16.48
CA SER A 29 11.42 4.24 -16.01
C SER A 29 12.33 3.33 -16.84
N PRO A 30 13.29 2.62 -16.22
CA PRO A 30 14.22 1.74 -16.92
C PRO A 30 13.53 0.54 -17.59
N THR A 31 12.30 0.23 -17.17
CA THR A 31 11.47 -0.86 -17.72
C THR A 31 10.41 -0.37 -18.70
N CYS A 32 10.44 0.92 -19.10
CA CYS A 32 9.47 1.46 -20.04
C CYS A 32 9.71 0.91 -21.45
N THR A 33 8.84 -0.01 -21.86
CA THR A 33 8.82 -0.58 -23.23
C THR A 33 7.46 -0.32 -23.88
N ARG A 34 7.33 -0.39 -25.21
CA ARG A 34 6.03 -0.25 -25.87
C ARG A 34 5.14 -1.49 -25.71
N ASP A 35 5.74 -2.63 -25.35
CA ASP A 35 5.08 -3.93 -25.31
C ASP A 35 4.59 -4.29 -23.90
N ASN A 36 4.92 -3.50 -22.88
CA ASN A 36 4.44 -3.68 -21.51
C ASN A 36 3.97 -2.34 -20.92
N LEU A 37 2.97 -2.39 -20.03
CA LEU A 37 2.51 -1.20 -19.34
C LEU A 37 3.62 -0.69 -18.39
N CYS A 38 3.99 0.58 -18.53
CA CYS A 38 5.00 1.18 -17.68
C CYS A 38 4.53 1.31 -16.22
N TYR A 39 5.41 1.00 -15.27
CA TYR A 39 5.14 1.16 -13.83
C TYR A 39 4.86 2.61 -13.44
N SER A 40 5.60 3.58 -14.01
CA SER A 40 5.40 5.00 -13.70
C SER A 40 3.99 5.46 -14.11
N ILE A 41 3.24 6.04 -13.16
CA ILE A 41 1.90 6.58 -13.40
C ILE A 41 1.93 7.80 -14.33
N ALA A 42 3.03 8.57 -14.27
CA ALA A 42 3.27 9.75 -15.09
C ALA A 42 4.01 9.44 -16.40
N CYS A 43 4.06 8.18 -16.84
CA CYS A 43 4.69 7.83 -18.11
C CYS A 43 3.99 8.53 -19.28
N PRO A 44 4.71 9.30 -20.12
CA PRO A 44 4.11 9.99 -21.26
C PRO A 44 3.51 9.03 -22.30
N ARG A 45 4.01 7.79 -22.35
CA ARG A 45 3.54 6.73 -23.27
C ARG A 45 2.39 5.89 -22.69
N ARG A 46 1.90 6.19 -21.48
CA ARG A 46 0.90 5.34 -20.79
C ARG A 46 -0.40 5.18 -21.58
N LEU A 47 -0.93 6.24 -22.17
CA LEU A 47 -2.15 6.18 -22.99
C LEU A 47 -1.96 5.29 -24.23
N GLU A 48 -0.82 5.42 -24.91
CA GLU A 48 -0.44 4.57 -26.06
C GLU A 48 -0.34 3.09 -25.62
N GLN A 49 0.35 2.82 -24.51
CA GLN A 49 0.52 1.46 -23.98
C GLN A 49 -0.81 0.81 -23.61
N VAL A 50 -1.72 1.54 -22.95
CA VAL A 50 -3.05 1.03 -22.59
C VAL A 50 -3.85 0.67 -23.84
N SER A 51 -3.84 1.54 -24.87
CA SER A 51 -4.52 1.27 -26.14
C SER A 51 -3.92 0.08 -26.89
N ARG A 52 -2.59 0.03 -27.02
CA ARG A 52 -1.88 -1.03 -27.75
C ARG A 52 -2.05 -2.40 -27.11
N LEU A 53 -2.07 -2.45 -25.78
CA LEU A 53 -2.24 -3.68 -25.01
C LEU A 53 -3.71 -4.05 -24.79
N ASN A 54 -4.66 -3.29 -25.32
CA ASN A 54 -6.11 -3.46 -25.10
C ASN A 54 -6.48 -3.56 -23.61
N LEU A 55 -5.77 -2.83 -22.76
CA LEU A 55 -6.04 -2.80 -21.33
C LEU A 55 -7.27 -1.93 -21.06
N LYS A 56 -8.22 -2.47 -20.31
CA LYS A 56 -9.33 -1.67 -19.80
C LYS A 56 -8.82 -0.89 -18.60
N ILE A 57 -8.93 0.44 -18.64
CA ILE A 57 -8.68 1.29 -17.48
C ILE A 57 -9.77 0.96 -16.47
N GLN A 58 -9.46 0.05 -15.55
CA GLN A 58 -10.30 -0.12 -14.38
C GLN A 58 -10.11 1.13 -13.52
N PRO A 59 -11.18 1.80 -13.07
CA PRO A 59 -11.04 2.70 -11.93
C PRO A 59 -10.34 1.91 -10.83
N GLY A 60 -9.43 2.56 -10.11
CA GLY A 60 -8.54 1.91 -9.13
C GLY A 60 -9.29 1.06 -8.10
N LEU A 61 -8.53 0.43 -7.20
CA LEU A 61 -9.04 -0.50 -6.19
C LEU A 61 -10.35 0.01 -5.57
N LYS A 62 -11.48 -0.56 -5.99
CA LYS A 62 -12.79 -0.23 -5.42
C LYS A 62 -12.76 -0.83 -4.02
N LYS A 63 -13.04 -0.01 -3.02
CA LYS A 63 -13.27 -0.48 -1.65
C LYS A 63 -14.52 -1.34 -1.72
N GLU A 64 -14.35 -2.66 -1.80
CA GLU A 64 -15.43 -3.60 -1.58
C GLU A 64 -15.77 -3.41 -0.11
N ASP A 65 -16.99 -2.96 0.20
CA ASP A 65 -17.47 -2.84 1.57
C ASP A 65 -17.46 -4.24 2.19
N SER A 66 -16.34 -4.59 2.83
CA SER A 66 -16.17 -5.78 3.65
C SER A 66 -16.96 -5.61 4.95
N ALA A 67 -18.28 -5.53 4.83
CA ALA A 67 -19.25 -5.39 5.92
C ALA A 67 -19.66 -6.74 6.53
N VAL A 68 -18.93 -7.83 6.25
CA VAL A 68 -19.36 -9.20 6.61
C VAL A 68 -18.59 -9.81 7.78
N ALA A 69 -17.73 -9.06 8.47
CA ALA A 69 -16.96 -9.58 9.61
C ALA A 69 -17.27 -8.88 10.95
N ASP A 70 -18.29 -8.01 11.00
CA ASP A 70 -18.49 -7.05 12.10
C ASP A 70 -19.46 -7.53 13.21
N ALA A 71 -19.79 -8.82 13.27
CA ALA A 71 -20.87 -9.30 14.14
C ALA A 71 -20.45 -10.20 15.33
N ASP A 72 -19.19 -10.65 15.43
CA ASP A 72 -18.86 -11.79 16.31
C ASP A 72 -17.61 -11.61 17.21
N ASP A 73 -17.18 -10.36 17.43
CA ASP A 73 -15.88 -10.05 18.06
C ASP A 73 -15.97 -9.50 19.49
N VAL A 74 -17.17 -9.47 20.09
CA VAL A 74 -17.38 -8.81 21.40
C VAL A 74 -17.02 -9.72 22.60
N ASP A 75 -16.84 -11.02 22.39
CA ASP A 75 -16.62 -11.98 23.50
C ASP A 75 -15.56 -13.05 23.18
N GLN A 76 -14.49 -12.70 22.44
CA GLN A 76 -13.35 -13.60 22.25
C GLN A 76 -12.31 -13.36 23.34
N THR A 77 -11.96 -14.41 24.07
CA THR A 77 -10.90 -14.35 25.09
C THR A 77 -9.53 -14.07 24.43
N ASP A 78 -8.59 -13.50 25.18
CA ASP A 78 -7.24 -13.18 24.66
C ASP A 78 -6.53 -14.43 24.08
N GLU A 79 -6.85 -15.63 24.58
CA GLU A 79 -6.33 -16.89 24.02
C GLU A 79 -6.91 -17.22 22.65
N GLN A 80 -8.17 -16.86 22.39
CA GLN A 80 -8.82 -17.06 21.08
C GLN A 80 -8.31 -16.10 20.01
N LYS A 81 -7.71 -14.96 20.42
CA LYS A 81 -7.15 -13.94 19.51
C LYS A 81 -5.75 -14.26 18.98
N LEU A 82 -5.12 -15.35 19.46
CA LEU A 82 -3.80 -15.76 18.99
C LEU A 82 -3.81 -16.10 17.51
N TRP A 83 -2.78 -15.67 16.77
CA TRP A 83 -2.67 -15.94 15.33
C TRP A 83 -2.76 -17.43 15.02
N ILE A 84 -2.18 -18.28 15.88
CA ILE A 84 -2.16 -19.73 15.71
C ILE A 84 -3.56 -20.36 15.68
N ASN A 85 -4.55 -19.72 16.31
CA ASN A 85 -5.95 -20.18 16.34
C ASN A 85 -6.76 -19.66 15.15
N SER A 86 -6.23 -18.67 14.42
CA SER A 86 -6.87 -18.08 13.23
C SER A 86 -6.59 -18.87 11.93
N VAL A 87 -5.61 -19.78 11.95
CA VAL A 87 -5.16 -20.55 10.79
C VAL A 87 -5.29 -22.07 11.02
N PRO A 88 -5.53 -22.87 9.97
CA PRO A 88 -5.46 -24.32 10.06
C PRO A 88 -4.13 -24.83 10.61
N GLN A 89 -4.19 -25.90 11.40
CA GLN A 89 -3.02 -26.49 12.05
C GLN A 89 -1.92 -26.90 11.05
N GLU A 90 -2.31 -27.37 9.85
CA GLU A 90 -1.36 -27.71 8.78
C GLU A 90 -0.46 -26.54 8.35
N ILE A 91 -0.95 -25.30 8.48
CA ILE A 91 -0.19 -24.09 8.16
C ILE A 91 0.69 -23.71 9.35
N ALA A 92 0.13 -23.74 10.57
CA ALA A 92 0.89 -23.46 11.78
C ALA A 92 2.12 -24.37 11.91
N ASP A 93 1.99 -25.66 11.61
CA ASP A 93 3.08 -26.63 11.74
C ASP A 93 4.16 -26.49 10.65
N LYS A 94 3.84 -25.89 9.51
CA LYS A 94 4.79 -25.65 8.40
C LYS A 94 5.65 -24.39 8.59
N VAL A 95 5.32 -23.57 9.59
CA VAL A 95 5.94 -22.26 9.80
C VAL A 95 6.98 -22.35 10.92
N ASP A 96 8.13 -21.71 10.70
CA ASP A 96 9.22 -21.63 11.69
C ASP A 96 8.83 -20.73 12.89
N ASP A 97 9.41 -20.96 14.06
CA ASP A 97 9.05 -20.25 15.30
C ASP A 97 9.31 -18.74 15.20
N LYS A 98 10.34 -18.33 14.45
CA LYS A 98 10.59 -16.91 14.17
C LYS A 98 9.44 -16.29 13.38
N GLU A 99 8.91 -17.02 12.42
CA GLU A 99 7.81 -16.55 11.57
C GLU A 99 6.48 -16.60 12.33
N LYS A 100 6.23 -17.62 13.15
CA LYS A 100 5.07 -17.65 14.07
C LYS A 100 5.03 -16.41 14.96
N LYS A 101 6.17 -16.04 15.56
CA LYS A 101 6.28 -14.82 16.37
C LYS A 101 6.02 -13.55 15.56
N ARG A 102 6.50 -13.49 14.32
CA ARG A 102 6.23 -12.35 13.42
C ARG A 102 4.74 -12.22 13.12
N GLN A 103 4.07 -13.34 12.85
CA GLN A 103 2.65 -13.37 12.56
C GLN A 103 1.80 -13.00 13.78
N GLU A 104 2.20 -13.40 14.98
CA GLU A 104 1.53 -13.02 16.23
C GLU A 104 1.52 -11.49 16.41
N VAL A 105 2.67 -10.83 16.20
CA VAL A 105 2.75 -9.36 16.29
C VAL A 105 1.90 -8.67 15.23
N ILE A 106 1.85 -9.21 14.01
CA ILE A 106 0.99 -8.66 12.95
C ILE A 106 -0.48 -8.79 13.31
N SER A 107 -0.86 -9.97 13.83
CA SER A 107 -2.20 -10.26 14.31
C SER A 107 -2.63 -9.25 15.37
N GLU A 108 -1.79 -9.03 16.39
CA GLU A 108 -2.02 -8.03 17.43
C GLU A 108 -2.24 -6.62 16.87
N ILE A 109 -1.39 -6.17 15.93
CA ILE A 109 -1.53 -4.86 15.29
C ILE A 109 -2.86 -4.77 14.51
N CYS A 110 -3.23 -5.82 13.78
CA CYS A 110 -4.48 -5.83 13.01
C CYS A 110 -5.72 -5.78 13.92
N TYR A 111 -5.71 -6.51 15.03
CA TYR A 111 -6.82 -6.51 15.99
C TYR A 111 -6.92 -5.16 16.73
N THR A 112 -5.79 -4.62 17.20
CA THR A 112 -5.77 -3.31 17.89
C THR A 112 -6.18 -2.16 16.98
N GLU A 113 -5.80 -2.17 15.70
CA GLU A 113 -6.25 -1.16 14.73
C GLU A 113 -7.75 -1.27 14.45
N ARG A 114 -8.29 -2.50 14.35
CA ARG A 114 -9.73 -2.71 14.19
C ARG A 114 -10.51 -2.18 15.39
N ASP A 115 -10.04 -2.48 16.60
CA ASP A 115 -10.66 -1.98 17.83
C ASP A 115 -10.53 -0.47 17.99
N PHE A 116 -9.49 0.16 17.43
CA PHE A 116 -9.36 1.62 17.39
C PHE A 116 -10.36 2.30 16.44
N VAL A 117 -10.73 1.64 15.34
CA VAL A 117 -11.66 2.19 14.33
C VAL A 117 -13.13 2.01 14.71
N LYS A 118 -13.46 1.03 15.57
CA LYS A 118 -14.79 0.84 16.15
C LYS A 118 -15.17 1.99 17.09
#